data_AF-A0A6L3NAD4-F1
#
_entry.id   AF-A0A6L3NAD4-F1
#
_cell.length_a   1.000
_cell.length_b   1.000
_cell.length_c   1.000
_cell.angle_alpha   90.00
_cell.angle_beta   90.00
_cell.angle_gamma   90.00
#
_symmetry.space_group_name_H-M   'P 1'
#
loop_
_entity.id
_entity.type
_entity.pdbx_description
1 polymer ?
#
loop_
_entity_poly.entity_id
_entity_poly.type
_entity_poly.pdbx_seq_one_letter_code
_entity_poly.pdbx_strand_id
1 'polypeptide(L)'
;MQIHTLTIVVLVFLLAGAVKGMIGLGLPTIAMGLLTLAMPPSAAASLLLVPSFITNVWQLWLGPSFGPLLRRLWPLLAGLTIGTLTGTLTGGLPALAAGSAWTHAALGVVLVAYG
;
A
#
# COMPACT_ATOMS: atom_id res chain seq x y z
N MET A 1 18.40 -12.88 -3.33
CA MET A 1 18.18 -11.64 -4.11
C MET A 1 19.50 -11.23 -4.71
N GLN A 2 19.59 -11.02 -6.03
CA GLN A 2 20.82 -10.48 -6.65
C GLN A 2 21.12 -9.08 -6.09
N ILE A 3 22.41 -8.73 -6.01
CA ILE A 3 22.90 -7.42 -5.54
C ILE A 3 22.20 -6.26 -6.29
N HIS A 4 21.95 -6.42 -7.59
CA HIS A 4 21.25 -5.44 -8.43
C HIS A 4 19.84 -5.09 -7.91
N THR A 5 19.08 -6.08 -7.43
CA THR A 5 17.73 -5.86 -6.91
C THR A 5 17.75 -5.05 -5.62
N LEU A 6 18.72 -5.30 -4.74
CA LEU A 6 18.88 -4.54 -3.50
C LEU A 6 19.23 -3.08 -3.79
N THR A 7 20.12 -2.81 -4.75
CA THR A 7 20.46 -1.46 -5.17
C THR A 7 19.23 -0.70 -5.67
N ILE A 8 18.41 -1.34 -6.51
CA ILE A 8 17.16 -0.73 -7.01
C ILE A 8 16.21 -0.41 -5.85
N VAL A 9 16.00 -1.36 -4.93
CA VAL A 9 15.13 -1.16 -3.76
C VAL A 9 15.60 0.04 -2.94
N VAL A 10 16.89 0.11 -2.60
CA VAL A 10 17.44 1.21 -1.80
C VAL A 10 17.26 2.56 -2.49
N LEU A 11 17.59 2.66 -3.79
CA LEU A 11 17.43 3.90 -4.55
C LEU A 11 15.97 4.36 -4.61
N VAL A 12 15.04 3.43 -4.86
CA VAL A 12 13.61 3.73 -4.91
C VAL A 12 13.09 4.19 -3.54
N PHE A 13 13.49 3.52 -2.45
CA PHE A 13 13.06 3.91 -1.09
C PHE A 13 13.66 5.26 -0.66
N LEU A 14 14.89 5.59 -1.05
CA LEU A 14 15.48 6.90 -0.80
C LEU A 14 14.71 8.01 -1.53
N LEU A 15 14.42 7.81 -2.83
CA LEU A 15 13.65 8.75 -3.62
C LEU A 15 12.22 8.93 -3.06
N ALA A 16 11.51 7.81 -2.87
CA ALA A 16 10.14 7.81 -2.37
C ALA A 16 10.04 8.38 -0.95
N GLY A 17 11.03 8.11 -0.10
CA GLY A 17 11.15 8.67 1.24
C GLY A 17 11.39 10.17 1.24
N ALA A 18 12.29 10.67 0.39
CA ALA A 18 12.55 12.10 0.24
C ALA A 18 11.29 12.86 -0.20
N VAL A 19 10.57 12.33 -1.20
CA VAL A 19 9.31 12.93 -1.67
C VAL A 19 8.24 12.91 -0.58
N LYS A 20 8.09 11.79 0.15
CA LYS A 20 7.18 11.73 1.30
C LYS A 20 7.55 12.74 2.38
N GLY A 21 8.84 12.98 2.61
CA GLY A 21 9.32 13.99 3.56
C GLY A 21 8.95 15.42 3.15
N MET A 22 8.98 15.74 1.85
CA MET A 22 8.65 17.06 1.34
C MET A 22 7.14 17.32 1.26
N ILE A 23 6.36 16.34 0.80
CA ILE A 23 4.93 16.52 0.44
C ILE A 23 4.00 15.88 1.48
N GLY A 24 4.54 15.05 2.40
CA GLY A 24 3.77 14.28 3.37
C GLY A 24 3.10 13.02 2.80
N LEU A 25 2.95 12.93 1.47
CA LEU A 25 2.32 11.84 0.73
C LEU A 25 3.25 11.36 -0.40
N GLY A 26 3.10 10.11 -0.86
CA GLY A 26 3.69 9.65 -2.13
C GLY A 26 4.67 8.48 -2.06
N LEU A 27 5.07 8.00 -0.87
CA LEU A 27 5.96 6.84 -0.77
C LEU A 27 5.37 5.59 -1.48
N PRO A 28 4.10 5.19 -1.24
CA PRO A 28 3.53 4.04 -1.93
C PRO A 28 3.37 4.27 -3.43
N THR A 29 3.05 5.49 -3.87
CA THR A 29 2.82 5.82 -5.29
C THR A 29 4.11 5.69 -6.10
N ILE A 30 5.19 6.31 -5.63
CA ILE A 30 6.49 6.28 -6.30
C ILE A 30 7.09 4.88 -6.21
N ALA A 31 7.08 4.29 -5.02
CA ALA A 31 7.73 3.01 -4.82
C ALA A 31 6.99 1.86 -5.51
N MET A 32 5.65 1.80 -5.49
CA MET A 32 4.94 0.79 -6.28
C MET A 32 5.16 1.04 -7.77
N GLY A 33 5.09 2.28 -8.25
CA GLY A 33 5.33 2.60 -9.67
C GLY A 33 6.69 2.13 -10.18
N LEU A 34 7.75 2.26 -9.37
CA LEU A 34 9.11 1.88 -9.77
C LEU A 34 9.48 0.44 -9.43
N LEU A 35 9.10 -0.08 -8.26
CA LEU A 35 9.44 -1.45 -7.86
C LEU A 35 8.69 -2.49 -8.67
N THR A 36 7.43 -2.23 -9.06
CA THR A 36 6.65 -3.18 -9.87
C THR A 36 7.20 -3.41 -11.28
N LEU A 37 8.10 -2.53 -11.75
CA LEU A 37 8.86 -2.75 -12.99
C LEU A 37 9.96 -3.81 -12.82
N ALA A 38 10.44 -4.01 -11.59
CA ALA A 38 11.57 -4.88 -11.28
C ALA A 38 11.18 -6.15 -10.51
N MET A 39 10.00 -6.19 -9.88
CA MET A 39 9.52 -7.32 -9.09
C MET A 39 7.99 -7.44 -9.10
N PRO A 40 7.42 -8.61 -8.71
CA PRO A 40 5.98 -8.78 -8.62
C PRO A 40 5.32 -7.77 -7.66
N PRO A 41 4.08 -7.30 -7.95
CA PRO A 41 3.37 -6.33 -7.10
C PRO A 41 3.17 -6.78 -5.65
N SER A 42 2.97 -8.08 -5.44
CA SER A 42 2.87 -8.64 -4.09
C SER A 42 4.16 -8.43 -3.29
N ALA A 43 5.32 -8.68 -3.90
CA ALA A 43 6.62 -8.48 -3.26
C ALA A 43 6.90 -7.00 -2.98
N ALA A 44 6.62 -6.11 -3.93
CA ALA A 44 6.77 -4.67 -3.75
C ALA A 44 5.87 -4.15 -2.61
N ALA A 45 4.61 -4.57 -2.56
CA ALA A 45 3.67 -4.20 -1.49
C ALA A 45 4.14 -4.68 -0.11
N SER A 46 4.69 -5.90 -0.01
CA SER A 46 5.25 -6.42 1.25
C SER A 46 6.41 -5.57 1.77
N LEU A 47 7.32 -5.12 0.89
CA LEU A 47 8.43 -4.25 1.28
C LEU A 47 7.96 -2.88 1.77
N LEU A 48 6.86 -2.36 1.22
CA LEU A 48 6.34 -1.03 1.53
C LEU A 48 5.52 -0.97 2.81
N LEU A 49 4.91 -2.09 3.20
CA LEU A 49 3.97 -2.16 4.30
C LEU A 49 4.59 -1.67 5.61
N VAL A 50 5.73 -2.25 6.00
CA VAL A 50 6.41 -1.93 7.27
C VAL A 50 6.84 -0.46 7.35
N PRO A 51 7.65 0.09 6.41
CA PRO A 51 8.12 1.46 6.52
C PRO A 51 6.99 2.50 6.38
N SER A 52 5.99 2.24 5.53
CA SER A 52 4.83 3.12 5.40
C SER A 52 4.00 3.14 6.68
N PHE A 53 3.78 1.98 7.30
CA PHE A 53 3.04 1.87 8.54
C PHE A 53 3.74 2.65 9.66
N ILE A 54 5.04 2.42 9.86
CA ILE A 54 5.83 3.11 10.90
C ILE A 54 5.72 4.63 10.73
N THR A 55 5.98 5.14 9.53
CA THR A 55 5.97 6.58 9.28
C THR A 55 4.56 7.19 9.37
N ASN A 56 3.52 6.47 8.96
CA ASN A 56 2.13 6.94 9.08
C ASN A 56 1.67 6.99 10.54
N VAL A 57 2.01 5.97 11.35
CA VAL A 57 1.72 5.95 12.79
C VAL A 57 2.48 7.08 13.49
N TRP A 58 3.75 7.26 13.16
CA TRP A 58 4.56 8.36 13.70
C TRP A 58 3.93 9.74 13.39
N GLN A 59 3.49 9.96 12.15
CA GLN A 59 2.78 11.18 11.75
C GLN A 59 1.44 11.35 12.48
N LEU A 60 0.71 10.26 12.72
CA LEU A 60 -0.56 10.29 13.44
C LEU A 60 -0.37 10.69 14.91
N TRP A 61 0.69 10.21 15.55
CA TRP A 61 1.03 10.54 16.93
C TRP A 61 1.48 11.99 17.11
N LEU A 62 2.21 12.53 16.13
CA LEU A 62 2.63 13.94 16.13
C LEU A 62 1.52 14.90 15.66
N GLY A 63 0.46 14.40 15.03
CA GLY A 63 -0.60 15.20 14.43
C GLY A 63 -1.66 15.70 15.44
N PRO A 64 -2.08 16.97 15.40
CA PRO A 64 -2.96 17.57 16.42
C PRO A 64 -4.45 17.16 16.33
N SER A 65 -4.86 16.32 15.37
CA SER A 65 -6.28 16.13 15.03
C SER A 65 -6.71 14.68 14.78
N PHE A 66 -6.28 13.74 15.63
CA PHE A 66 -6.67 12.33 15.51
C PHE A 66 -8.19 12.12 15.54
N GLY A 67 -8.91 12.74 16.49
CA GLY A 67 -10.36 12.56 16.67
C GLY A 67 -11.20 12.99 15.45
N PRO A 68 -11.04 14.24 14.95
CA PRO A 68 -11.72 14.69 13.74
C PRO A 68 -11.38 13.84 12.50
N LEU A 69 -10.11 13.41 12.37
CA LEU A 69 -9.66 12.56 11.27
C LEU A 69 -10.36 11.20 11.31
N LEU A 70 -10.48 10.59 12.50
CA LEU A 70 -11.16 9.32 12.67
C LEU A 70 -12.66 9.42 12.34
N ARG A 71 -13.36 10.49 12.77
CA ARG A 71 -14.77 10.73 12.41
C ARG A 71 -14.99 10.97 10.91
N ARG A 72 -13.97 11.43 10.18
CA ARG A 72 -14.06 11.59 8.72
C ARG A 72 -13.77 10.28 8.00
N LEU A 73 -12.82 9.48 8.49
CA LEU A 73 -12.34 8.27 7.82
C LEU A 73 -13.02 6.97 8.30
N TRP A 74 -13.77 6.97 9.41
CA TRP A 74 -14.42 5.76 9.92
C TRP A 74 -15.30 5.02 8.89
N PRO A 75 -16.06 5.66 7.97
CA PRO A 75 -16.90 4.90 7.04
C PRO A 75 -16.04 4.13 6.04
N LEU A 76 -14.93 4.75 5.60
CA LEU A 76 -13.94 4.14 4.73
C LEU A 76 -13.25 2.97 5.46
N LEU A 77 -12.78 3.19 6.69
CA LEU A 77 -12.10 2.16 7.48
C LEU A 77 -13.04 0.98 7.79
N ALA A 78 -14.30 1.25 8.12
CA ALA A 78 -15.32 0.22 8.35
C ALA A 78 -15.60 -0.55 7.05
N GLY A 79 -15.77 0.15 5.92
CA GLY A 79 -15.95 -0.48 4.61
C GLY A 79 -14.78 -1.39 4.22
N LEU A 80 -13.54 -0.92 4.39
CA LEU A 80 -12.34 -1.73 4.15
C LEU A 80 -12.31 -2.96 5.07
N THR A 81 -12.59 -2.77 6.36
CA THR A 81 -12.56 -3.85 7.34
C THR A 81 -13.61 -4.90 7.01
N ILE A 82 -14.86 -4.48 6.79
CA ILE A 82 -15.96 -5.37 6.43
C ILE A 82 -15.67 -6.10 5.12
N GLY A 83 -15.26 -5.37 4.07
CA GLY A 83 -14.96 -5.96 2.76
C GLY A 83 -13.79 -6.95 2.80
N THR A 84 -12.74 -6.64 3.58
CA THR A 84 -11.61 -7.57 3.77
C THR A 84 -12.07 -8.79 4.54
N LEU A 85 -12.80 -8.62 5.65
CA LEU A 85 -13.26 -9.72 6.48
C LEU A 85 -14.20 -10.65 5.71
N THR A 86 -15.22 -10.11 5.04
CA THR A 86 -16.15 -10.89 4.22
C THR A 86 -15.43 -11.62 3.10
N GLY A 87 -14.52 -10.94 2.39
CA GLY A 87 -13.69 -11.57 1.35
C GLY A 87 -12.82 -12.72 1.88
N THR A 88 -12.23 -12.58 3.07
CA THR A 88 -11.44 -13.66 3.69
C THR A 88 -12.29 -14.81 4.19
N LEU A 89 -13.44 -14.53 4.81
CA LEU A 89 -14.31 -15.53 5.43
C LEU A 89 -15.09 -16.35 4.40
N THR A 90 -15.46 -15.72 3.27
CA THR A 90 -16.16 -16.40 2.17
C THR A 90 -15.21 -17.14 1.23
N GLY A 91 -13.89 -17.02 1.43
CA GLY A 91 -12.88 -17.56 0.52
C GLY A 91 -12.80 -16.81 -0.82
N GLY A 92 -13.48 -15.67 -0.95
CA GLY A 92 -13.46 -14.85 -2.16
C GLY A 92 -12.13 -14.12 -2.38
N LEU A 93 -11.33 -13.93 -1.33
CA LEU A 93 -9.96 -13.41 -1.43
C LEU A 93 -8.96 -14.58 -1.44
N PRO A 94 -8.06 -14.66 -2.43
CA PRO A 94 -6.96 -15.62 -2.38
C PRO A 94 -6.02 -15.30 -1.21
N ALA A 95 -5.25 -16.30 -0.77
CA ALA A 95 -4.18 -16.07 0.19
C ALA A 95 -3.27 -14.93 -0.30
N LEU A 96 -2.72 -14.11 0.61
CA LEU A 96 -1.92 -12.91 0.27
C LEU A 96 -0.75 -13.18 -0.71
N ALA A 97 -0.32 -14.43 -0.83
CA ALA A 97 0.75 -14.88 -1.74
C ALA A 97 0.27 -15.60 -3.01
N ALA A 98 -1.02 -15.92 -3.12
CA ALA A 98 -1.58 -16.60 -4.28
C ALA A 98 -1.99 -15.55 -5.33
N GLY A 99 -1.16 -15.37 -6.37
CA GLY A 99 -1.47 -14.52 -7.52
C GLY A 99 -2.63 -15.08 -8.34
N SER A 100 -3.86 -14.95 -7.85
CA SER A 100 -5.05 -15.39 -8.57
C SER A 100 -5.36 -14.44 -9.72
N ALA A 101 -5.68 -15.01 -10.89
CA ALA A 101 -5.99 -14.25 -12.11
C ALA A 101 -7.21 -13.32 -11.92
N TRP A 102 -8.19 -13.75 -11.10
CA TRP A 102 -9.38 -12.96 -10.84
C TRP A 102 -9.09 -11.69 -10.01
N THR A 103 -8.10 -11.72 -9.12
CA THR A 103 -7.72 -10.57 -8.29
C THR A 103 -7.05 -9.48 -9.12
N HIS A 104 -6.25 -9.86 -10.12
CA HIS A 104 -5.68 -8.92 -11.07
C HIS A 104 -6.76 -8.27 -11.94
N ALA A 105 -7.74 -9.05 -12.43
CA ALA A 105 -8.86 -8.54 -13.21
C ALA A 105 -9.76 -7.60 -12.38
N ALA A 106 -10.09 -7.98 -11.15
CA ALA A 106 -10.86 -7.14 -10.22
C ALA A 106 -10.13 -5.83 -9.92
N LEU A 107 -8.80 -5.87 -9.68
CA LEU A 107 -7.99 -4.66 -9.50
C LEU A 107 -8.05 -3.76 -10.74
N GLY A 108 -7.95 -4.35 -11.94
CA GLY A 108 -8.07 -3.62 -13.22
C GLY A 108 -9.43 -2.92 -13.36
N VAL A 109 -10.54 -3.59 -13.04
CA VAL A 109 -11.88 -2.99 -13.07
C VAL A 109 -11.98 -1.82 -12.10
N VAL A 110 -11.48 -1.99 -10.87
CA VAL A 110 -11.48 -0.91 -9.86
C VAL A 110 -10.66 0.28 -10.36
N LEU A 111 -9.48 0.05 -10.96
CA LEU A 111 -8.67 1.12 -11.53
C LEU A 111 -9.35 1.83 -12.70
N VAL A 112 -10.12 1.14 -13.56
CA VAL A 112 -10.88 1.81 -14.62
C VAL A 112 -12.06 2.61 -14.06
N ALA A 113 -12.69 2.13 -12.99
CA ALA A 113 -13.83 2.80 -12.38
C ALA A 113 -13.43 4.03 -11.54
N TYR A 114 -12.24 4.01 -10.93
CA TYR A 114 -11.79 5.00 -9.94
C TYR A 114 -10.49 5.74 -10.28
N GLY A 115 -9.72 5.27 -11.26
CA GLY A 115 -8.44 5.84 -11.69
C GLY A 115 -8.59 6.77 -12.89
#